data_AF-T1ENA6-F1
#
_entry.id   AF-T1ENA6-F1
#
_cell.length_a   1.000
_cell.length_b   1.000
_cell.length_c   1.000
_cell.angle_alpha   90.00
_cell.angle_beta   90.00
_cell.angle_gamma   90.00
#
_symmetry.space_group_name_H-M   'P 1'
#
loop_
_entity.id
_entity.type
_entity.pdbx_description
1 polymer ?
#
loop_
_entity_poly.entity_id
_entity_poly.type
_entity_poly.pdbx_seq_one_letter_code
_entity_poly.pdbx_strand_id
1 'polypeptide(L)'
;MIVSGQFASFIPEITDILGSRSKYGGSFKKEHGKRHIVLCGHITYESVSNFMSDFLHKDREDVDVELVIMNRKEPDLELEGLFKRHFTQVKFFQGTVMDANDLHRTNVKEADACLVLANKYCEDPDAEDAANILRVISIKNYHDDIKVIVQLLQYHNKVKFALRSYFLFVVFSLRMSIESYLLNIPSWDLKRGDDAVCLAELKLGFIAQSCLAPGFSTLMANLFTMRSYNPESVVSIFENICYKT
;
A
#
# COMPACT_ATOMS: atom_id res chain seq x y z
N MET A 1 -17.31 -20.71 48.38
CA MET A 1 -17.81 -19.60 47.52
C MET A 1 -16.77 -18.53 47.18
N ILE A 2 -15.71 -18.31 47.99
CA ILE A 2 -14.70 -17.26 47.71
C ILE A 2 -13.74 -17.67 46.56
N VAL A 3 -13.42 -18.97 46.44
CA VAL A 3 -12.45 -19.48 45.46
C VAL A 3 -12.94 -19.33 44.01
N SER A 4 -14.25 -19.43 43.76
CA SER A 4 -14.84 -19.28 42.42
C SER A 4 -14.79 -17.84 41.90
N GLY A 5 -14.86 -16.84 42.79
CA GLY A 5 -14.75 -15.43 42.44
C GLY A 5 -13.33 -15.01 42.06
N GLN A 6 -12.32 -15.62 42.70
CA GLN A 6 -10.92 -15.41 42.35
C GLN A 6 -10.59 -16.00 40.98
N PHE A 7 -11.05 -17.22 40.68
CA PHE A 7 -10.87 -17.80 39.34
C PHE A 7 -11.54 -16.96 38.24
N ALA A 8 -12.70 -16.37 38.52
CA ALA A 8 -13.41 -15.51 37.56
C ALA A 8 -12.70 -14.17 37.28
N SER A 9 -11.89 -13.65 38.21
CA SER A 9 -11.13 -12.41 38.01
C SER A 9 -9.72 -12.66 37.45
N PHE A 10 -9.04 -13.72 37.90
CA PHE A 10 -7.65 -13.98 37.52
C PHE A 10 -7.51 -14.60 36.12
N ILE A 11 -8.46 -15.42 35.66
CA ILE A 11 -8.36 -16.02 34.32
C ILE A 11 -8.39 -14.95 33.22
N PRO A 12 -9.36 -14.00 33.18
CA PRO A 12 -9.37 -12.93 32.19
C PRO A 12 -8.08 -12.10 32.19
N GLU A 13 -7.58 -11.76 33.39
CA GLU A 13 -6.38 -10.95 33.56
C GLU A 13 -5.10 -11.68 33.08
N ILE A 14 -4.99 -12.98 33.37
CA ILE A 14 -3.89 -13.82 32.88
C ILE A 14 -4.02 -14.05 31.37
N THR A 15 -5.23 -14.24 30.83
CA THR A 15 -5.44 -14.36 29.38
C THR A 15 -5.14 -13.05 28.65
N ASP A 16 -5.43 -11.90 29.27
CA ASP A 16 -5.08 -10.59 28.71
C ASP A 16 -3.57 -10.35 28.74
N ILE A 17 -2.88 -10.72 29.83
CA ILE A 17 -1.41 -10.59 29.93
C ILE A 17 -0.72 -11.56 28.96
N LEU A 18 -1.16 -12.81 28.86
CA LEU A 18 -0.61 -13.79 27.91
C LEU A 18 -0.99 -13.47 26.45
N GLY A 19 -2.17 -12.88 26.24
CA GLY A 19 -2.67 -12.40 24.95
C GLY A 19 -2.05 -11.08 24.49
N SER A 20 -1.53 -10.26 25.42
CA SER A 20 -0.88 -8.96 25.13
C SER A 20 0.45 -9.06 24.38
N ARG A 21 0.96 -10.28 24.16
CA ARG A 21 2.14 -10.49 23.33
C ARG A 21 1.77 -10.15 21.89
N SER A 22 2.28 -9.03 21.38
CA SER A 22 1.99 -8.59 20.01
C SER A 22 2.43 -9.67 19.02
N LYS A 23 1.48 -10.44 18.50
CA LYS A 23 1.70 -11.54 17.55
C LYS A 23 2.45 -11.07 16.30
N TYR A 24 2.23 -9.82 15.92
CA TYR A 24 2.78 -9.17 14.73
C TYR A 24 3.79 -8.06 15.05
N GLY A 25 4.45 -8.16 16.21
CA GLY A 25 5.55 -7.28 16.60
C GLY A 25 6.91 -7.77 16.08
N GLY A 26 7.98 -7.29 16.70
CA GLY A 26 9.36 -7.65 16.38
C GLY A 26 10.00 -6.77 15.30
N SER A 27 11.11 -7.24 14.72
CA SER A 27 11.83 -6.54 13.66
C SER A 27 12.13 -7.48 12.48
N PHE A 28 12.03 -6.92 11.28
CA PHE A 28 12.43 -7.56 10.04
C PHE A 28 13.96 -7.66 9.98
N LYS A 29 14.44 -8.89 9.80
CA LYS A 29 15.85 -9.15 9.51
C LYS A 29 15.95 -9.49 8.03
N LYS A 30 16.64 -8.63 7.29
CA LYS A 30 16.92 -8.82 5.87
C LYS A 30 17.87 -9.99 5.68
N GLU A 31 17.53 -10.91 4.80
CA GLU A 31 18.44 -11.98 4.37
C GLU A 31 19.47 -11.43 3.38
N HIS A 32 20.72 -11.87 3.50
CA HIS A 32 21.79 -11.36 2.65
C HIS A 32 21.55 -11.75 1.18
N GLY A 33 21.62 -10.78 0.28
CA GLY A 33 21.38 -10.98 -1.15
C GLY A 33 19.91 -10.93 -1.58
N LYS A 34 18.95 -10.97 -0.64
CA LYS A 34 17.53 -10.80 -0.96
C LYS A 34 17.12 -9.35 -0.92
N ARG A 35 16.23 -8.97 -1.85
CA ARG A 35 15.61 -7.65 -1.85
C ARG A 35 14.28 -7.75 -1.12
N HIS A 36 13.86 -6.65 -0.51
CA HIS A 36 12.54 -6.58 0.08
C HIS A 36 11.84 -5.27 -0.29
N ILE A 37 10.52 -5.34 -0.31
CA ILE A 37 9.64 -4.24 -0.63
C ILE A 37 8.68 -4.05 0.54
N VAL A 38 8.45 -2.80 0.92
CA VAL A 38 7.53 -2.45 2.01
C VAL A 38 6.19 -2.01 1.43
N LEU A 39 5.12 -2.69 1.81
CA LEU A 39 3.75 -2.40 1.39
C LEU A 39 2.94 -1.82 2.55
N CYS A 40 2.32 -0.67 2.34
CA CYS A 40 1.47 -0.02 3.32
C CYS A 40 0.26 0.66 2.67
N GLY A 41 -0.61 1.29 3.48
CA GLY A 41 -1.79 1.98 3.00
C GLY A 41 -3.07 1.19 3.28
N HIS A 42 -3.93 1.03 2.27
CA HIS A 42 -5.13 0.20 2.37
C HIS A 42 -4.81 -1.28 2.16
N ILE A 43 -4.65 -2.01 3.27
CA ILE A 43 -4.30 -3.44 3.28
C ILE A 43 -5.55 -4.29 3.57
N THR A 44 -5.97 -5.05 2.57
CA THR A 44 -7.06 -6.04 2.60
C THR A 44 -6.66 -7.30 1.84
N TYR A 45 -7.38 -8.41 2.02
CA TYR A 45 -7.14 -9.64 1.26
C TYR A 45 -7.11 -9.40 -0.26
N GLU A 46 -8.11 -8.69 -0.80
CA GLU A 46 -8.20 -8.40 -2.24
C GLU A 46 -6.99 -7.58 -2.73
N SER A 47 -6.65 -6.50 -2.03
CA SER A 47 -5.54 -5.63 -2.42
C SER A 47 -4.19 -6.36 -2.44
N VAL A 48 -3.91 -7.18 -1.41
CA VAL A 48 -2.65 -7.92 -1.28
C VAL A 48 -2.61 -9.10 -2.25
N SER A 49 -3.71 -9.83 -2.40
CA SER A 49 -3.79 -10.97 -3.33
C SER A 49 -3.55 -10.51 -4.77
N ASN A 50 -4.20 -9.43 -5.20
CA ASN A 50 -4.01 -8.87 -6.54
C ASN A 50 -2.56 -8.37 -6.72
N PHE A 51 -1.99 -7.75 -5.70
CA PHE A 51 -0.58 -7.33 -5.74
C PHE A 51 0.36 -8.53 -5.87
N MET A 52 0.15 -9.59 -5.09
CA MET A 52 0.98 -10.79 -5.14
C MET A 52 0.87 -11.53 -6.47
N SER A 53 -0.33 -11.65 -7.05
CA SER A 53 -0.51 -12.32 -8.35
C SER A 53 0.23 -11.61 -9.48
N ASP A 54 0.24 -10.27 -9.46
CA ASP A 54 0.86 -9.46 -10.51
C ASP A 54 2.38 -9.28 -10.30
N PHE A 55 2.83 -9.21 -9.04
CA PHE A 55 4.21 -8.85 -8.70
C PHE A 55 5.12 -10.06 -8.40
N LEU A 56 4.59 -11.14 -7.83
CA LEU A 56 5.34 -12.36 -7.48
C LEU A 56 5.13 -13.50 -8.49
N HIS A 57 4.70 -13.20 -9.71
CA HIS A 57 4.44 -14.22 -10.72
C HIS A 57 5.73 -14.96 -11.10
N LYS A 58 5.67 -16.29 -11.19
CA LYS A 58 6.82 -17.19 -11.47
C LYS A 58 7.53 -16.95 -12.81
N ASP A 59 6.90 -16.16 -13.69
CA ASP A 59 7.42 -15.81 -15.02
C ASP A 59 8.34 -14.58 -14.97
N ARG A 60 8.44 -13.88 -13.83
CA ARG A 60 9.49 -12.86 -13.63
C ARG A 60 10.77 -13.57 -13.21
N GLU A 61 11.77 -13.54 -14.10
CA GLU A 61 13.11 -14.11 -13.91
C GLU A 61 13.64 -13.89 -12.49
N ASP A 62 13.79 -14.97 -11.70
CA ASP A 62 14.61 -15.13 -10.49
C ASP A 62 14.78 -13.89 -9.57
N VAL A 63 13.71 -13.13 -9.33
CA VAL A 63 13.75 -12.06 -8.32
C VAL A 63 13.19 -12.58 -7.00
N ASP A 64 14.09 -13.07 -6.13
CA ASP A 64 13.76 -13.42 -4.74
C ASP A 64 13.51 -12.12 -3.95
N VAL A 65 12.29 -11.58 -4.06
CA VAL A 65 11.82 -10.39 -3.35
C VAL A 65 10.91 -10.79 -2.21
N GLU A 66 11.24 -10.36 -1.00
CA GLU A 66 10.37 -10.48 0.17
C GLU A 66 9.41 -9.27 0.25
N LEU A 67 8.15 -9.54 0.57
CA LEU A 67 7.11 -8.54 0.80
C LEU A 67 6.92 -8.31 2.30
N VAL A 68 7.20 -7.10 2.75
CA VAL A 68 7.02 -6.66 4.13
C VAL A 68 5.79 -5.77 4.21
N ILE A 69 4.73 -6.22 4.87
CA ILE A 69 3.46 -5.50 4.97
C ILE A 69 3.37 -4.79 6.31
N MET A 70 2.99 -3.50 6.28
CA MET A 70 2.75 -2.69 7.46
C MET A 70 1.31 -2.19 7.52
N ASN A 71 0.59 -2.53 8.59
CA ASN A 71 -0.74 -2.00 8.86
C ASN A 71 -0.99 -1.81 10.35
N ARG A 72 -1.79 -0.81 10.72
CA ARG A 72 -2.14 -0.53 12.13
C ARG A 72 -3.07 -1.59 12.71
N LYS A 73 -4.03 -2.05 11.90
CA LYS A 73 -4.99 -3.08 12.28
C LYS A 73 -4.38 -4.46 12.05
N GLU A 74 -4.70 -5.39 12.92
CA GLU A 74 -4.36 -6.80 12.72
C GLU A 74 -5.04 -7.35 11.46
N PRO A 75 -4.43 -8.33 10.78
CA PRO A 75 -5.02 -8.94 9.60
C PRO A 75 -6.23 -9.79 9.99
N ASP A 76 -7.26 -9.74 9.16
CA ASP A 76 -8.41 -10.64 9.28
C ASP A 76 -8.01 -12.09 9.00
N LEU A 77 -8.86 -13.06 9.38
CA LEU A 77 -8.58 -14.50 9.24
C LEU A 77 -8.18 -14.91 7.81
N GLU A 78 -8.81 -14.32 6.80
CA GLU A 78 -8.48 -14.57 5.38
C GLU A 78 -7.07 -14.10 5.03
N LEU A 79 -6.70 -12.90 5.49
CA LEU A 79 -5.40 -12.30 5.24
C LEU A 79 -4.30 -13.03 6.04
N GLU A 80 -4.60 -13.46 7.27
CA GLU A 80 -3.71 -14.32 8.05
C GLU A 80 -3.48 -15.67 7.34
N GLY A 81 -4.53 -16.25 6.73
CA GLY A 81 -4.41 -17.44 5.89
C GLY A 81 -3.48 -17.23 4.69
N LEU A 82 -3.61 -16.08 4.01
CA LEU A 82 -2.74 -15.71 2.90
C LEU A 82 -1.26 -15.61 3.31
N PHE A 83 -0.98 -14.99 4.45
CA PHE A 83 0.37 -14.84 4.99
C PHE A 83 0.99 -16.17 5.40
N LYS A 84 0.22 -17.06 6.03
CA LYS A 84 0.70 -18.40 6.39
C LYS A 84 1.03 -19.24 5.16
N ARG A 85 0.23 -19.11 4.09
CA ARG A 85 0.47 -19.82 2.83
C ARG A 85 1.76 -19.38 2.13
N HIS A 86 2.13 -18.11 2.26
CA HIS A 86 3.33 -17.51 1.64
C HIS A 86 4.34 -17.05 2.69
N PHE A 87 4.53 -17.82 3.76
CA PHE A 87 5.30 -17.41 4.94
C PHE A 87 6.77 -17.06 4.64
N THR A 88 7.37 -17.68 3.63
CA THR A 88 8.76 -17.41 3.22
C THR A 88 8.91 -16.08 2.47
N GLN A 89 7.85 -15.60 1.83
CA GLN A 89 7.87 -14.44 0.96
C GLN A 89 7.16 -13.23 1.58
N VAL A 90 6.19 -13.44 2.48
CA VAL A 90 5.36 -12.37 3.04
C VAL A 90 5.50 -12.32 4.54
N LYS A 91 5.89 -11.15 5.07
CA LYS A 91 5.98 -10.88 6.51
C LYS A 91 5.12 -9.68 6.86
N PHE A 92 4.29 -9.82 7.90
CA PHE A 92 3.39 -8.77 8.35
C PHE A 92 3.84 -8.18 9.69
N PHE A 93 3.82 -6.85 9.79
CA PHE A 93 4.12 -6.10 11.00
C PHE A 93 2.98 -5.15 11.36
N GLN A 94 2.52 -5.22 12.61
CA GLN A 94 1.48 -4.34 13.11
C GLN A 94 2.06 -2.99 13.51
N GLY A 95 1.75 -1.94 12.75
CA GLY A 95 2.13 -0.56 13.06
C GLY A 95 1.92 0.40 11.89
N THR A 96 2.57 1.56 11.95
CA THR A 96 2.30 2.71 11.08
C THR A 96 3.57 3.27 10.46
N VAL A 97 3.53 3.57 9.16
CA VAL A 97 4.64 4.28 8.48
C VAL A 97 4.85 5.71 8.96
N MET A 98 3.90 6.24 9.76
CA MET A 98 4.03 7.54 10.43
C MET A 98 4.98 7.52 11.64
N ASP A 99 5.33 6.34 12.17
CA ASP A 99 6.27 6.22 13.29
C ASP A 99 7.65 5.78 12.78
N ALA A 100 8.68 6.53 13.13
CA ALA A 100 10.06 6.24 12.74
C ALA A 100 10.58 4.91 13.34
N ASN A 101 10.09 4.50 14.52
CA ASN A 101 10.45 3.21 15.11
C ASN A 101 9.91 2.05 14.27
N ASP A 102 8.69 2.22 13.76
CA ASP A 102 8.03 1.24 12.91
C ASP A 102 8.67 1.14 11.52
N LEU A 103 9.21 2.25 10.99
CA LEU A 103 10.04 2.25 9.77
C LEU A 103 11.42 1.61 10.00
N HIS A 104 12.00 1.81 11.19
CA HIS A 104 13.28 1.20 11.54
C HIS A 104 13.17 -0.32 11.68
N ARG A 105 12.17 -0.82 12.40
CA ARG A 105 11.98 -2.26 12.61
C ARG A 105 11.65 -3.00 11.32
N THR A 106 11.08 -2.35 10.30
CA THR A 106 10.83 -2.96 8.97
C THR A 106 11.98 -2.77 7.98
N ASN A 107 13.10 -2.21 8.44
CA ASN A 107 14.32 -1.98 7.67
C ASN A 107 14.08 -1.22 6.35
N VAL A 108 13.33 -0.12 6.43
CA VAL A 108 12.99 0.71 5.25
C VAL A 108 14.24 1.26 4.55
N LYS A 109 15.32 1.55 5.29
CA LYS A 109 16.57 2.09 4.72
C LYS A 109 17.21 1.17 3.66
N GLU A 110 17.04 -0.14 3.82
CA GLU A 110 17.62 -1.13 2.91
C GLU A 110 16.57 -1.75 1.96
N ALA A 111 15.34 -1.25 1.98
CA ALA A 111 14.27 -1.68 1.09
C ALA A 111 14.50 -1.16 -0.33
N ASP A 112 14.10 -1.93 -1.33
CA ASP A 112 14.23 -1.54 -2.75
C ASP A 112 13.16 -0.49 -3.14
N ALA A 113 11.95 -0.63 -2.58
CA ALA A 113 10.86 0.32 -2.77
C ALA A 113 9.83 0.25 -1.62
N CYS A 114 9.09 1.35 -1.46
CA CYS A 114 7.87 1.43 -0.66
C CYS A 114 6.66 1.63 -1.58
N LEU A 115 5.62 0.81 -1.40
CA LEU A 115 4.34 0.97 -2.09
C LEU A 115 3.24 1.37 -1.11
N VAL A 116 2.50 2.42 -1.48
CA VAL A 116 1.37 2.93 -0.72
C VAL A 116 0.08 2.70 -1.52
N LEU A 117 -0.73 1.75 -1.07
CA LEU A 117 -2.01 1.40 -1.70
C LEU A 117 -3.14 2.31 -1.22
N ALA A 118 -4.04 2.68 -2.13
CA ALA A 118 -5.23 3.48 -1.83
C ALA A 118 -6.50 2.63 -1.79
N ASN A 119 -7.44 2.99 -0.92
CA ASN A 119 -8.77 2.40 -0.95
C ASN A 119 -9.58 2.96 -2.13
N LYS A 120 -9.82 2.14 -3.16
CA LYS A 120 -10.60 2.54 -4.35
C LYS A 120 -12.09 2.82 -4.07
N TYR A 121 -12.60 2.33 -2.95
CA TYR A 121 -14.01 2.37 -2.59
C TYR A 121 -14.26 3.18 -1.31
N CYS A 122 -13.38 4.15 -1.00
CA CYS A 122 -13.57 5.05 0.13
C CYS A 122 -14.72 6.05 -0.10
N GLU A 123 -15.36 6.48 1.00
CA GLU A 123 -16.41 7.51 0.95
C GLU A 123 -15.87 8.89 0.58
N ASP A 124 -14.69 9.24 1.10
CA ASP A 124 -13.99 10.51 0.82
C ASP A 124 -12.62 10.23 0.18
N PRO A 125 -12.52 10.31 -1.17
CA PRO A 125 -11.27 10.15 -1.90
C PRO A 125 -10.20 11.19 -1.57
N ASP A 126 -10.59 12.40 -1.19
CA ASP A 126 -9.63 13.47 -0.89
C ASP A 126 -8.94 13.25 0.45
N ALA A 127 -9.69 12.79 1.45
CA ALA A 127 -9.12 12.41 2.74
C ALA A 127 -8.18 11.20 2.60
N GLU A 128 -8.53 10.21 1.79
CA GLU A 128 -7.69 9.03 1.54
C GLU A 128 -6.39 9.41 0.83
N ASP A 129 -6.45 10.25 -0.22
CA ASP A 129 -5.27 10.78 -0.91
C ASP A 129 -4.40 11.60 0.04
N ALA A 130 -4.98 12.45 0.88
CA ALA A 130 -4.25 13.23 1.87
C ALA A 130 -3.50 12.31 2.87
N ALA A 131 -4.16 11.26 3.36
CA ALA A 131 -3.51 10.26 4.22
C ALA A 131 -2.36 9.54 3.49
N ASN A 132 -2.53 9.17 2.23
CA ASN A 132 -1.49 8.54 1.43
C ASN A 132 -0.30 9.47 1.18
N ILE A 133 -0.54 10.75 0.90
CA ILE A 133 0.50 11.77 0.76
C ILE A 133 1.29 11.92 2.07
N LEU A 134 0.62 11.95 3.23
CA LEU A 134 1.28 12.01 4.54
C LEU A 134 2.16 10.78 4.81
N ARG A 135 1.72 9.58 4.39
CA ARG A 135 2.53 8.35 4.47
C ARG A 135 3.81 8.47 3.65
N VAL A 136 3.71 8.98 2.42
CA VAL A 136 4.88 9.23 1.55
C VAL A 136 5.85 10.23 2.21
N ILE A 137 5.33 11.33 2.73
CA ILE A 137 6.14 12.35 3.45
C ILE A 137 6.91 11.70 4.60
N SER A 138 6.24 10.86 5.41
CA SER A 138 6.86 10.19 6.54
C SER A 138 8.01 9.27 6.11
N ILE A 139 7.80 8.48 5.05
CA ILE A 139 8.83 7.57 4.51
C ILE A 139 10.02 8.38 3.97
N LYS A 140 9.76 9.40 3.16
CA LYS A 140 10.80 10.26 2.56
C LYS A 140 11.56 11.11 3.59
N ASN A 141 10.93 11.44 4.71
CA ASN A 141 11.58 12.12 5.83
C ASN A 141 12.50 11.18 6.63
N TYR A 142 12.18 9.88 6.66
CA TYR A 142 13.01 8.87 7.29
C TYR A 142 14.20 8.43 6.42
N HIS A 143 13.97 8.27 5.11
CA HIS A 143 14.98 7.94 4.11
C HIS A 143 14.56 8.58 2.77
N ASP A 144 15.35 9.53 2.29
CA ASP A 144 15.06 10.33 1.09
C ASP A 144 15.35 9.58 -0.22
N ASP A 145 16.38 8.75 -0.23
CA ASP A 145 16.85 8.01 -1.42
C ASP A 145 16.00 6.78 -1.78
N ILE A 146 14.98 6.44 -0.99
CA ILE A 146 14.10 5.28 -1.28
C ILE A 146 13.10 5.60 -2.39
N LYS A 147 12.82 4.62 -3.25
CA LYS A 147 11.76 4.70 -4.26
C LYS A 147 10.40 4.55 -3.60
N VAL A 148 9.50 5.50 -3.84
CA VAL A 148 8.13 5.44 -3.32
C VAL A 148 7.13 5.48 -4.46
N ILE A 149 6.25 4.46 -4.51
CA ILE A 149 5.14 4.40 -5.45
C ILE A 149 3.84 4.56 -4.65
N VAL A 150 3.08 5.60 -4.96
CA VAL A 150 1.80 5.89 -4.29
C VAL A 150 0.64 5.80 -5.27
N GLN A 151 -0.44 5.18 -4.84
CA GLN A 151 -1.72 5.23 -5.55
C GLN A 151 -2.51 6.45 -5.08
N LEU A 152 -3.00 7.24 -6.04
CA LEU A 152 -3.89 8.37 -5.80
C LEU A 152 -5.20 8.15 -6.55
N LEU A 153 -6.30 8.62 -5.97
CA LEU A 153 -7.64 8.50 -6.54
C LEU A 153 -7.94 9.68 -7.44
N GLN A 154 -7.69 10.91 -6.98
CA GLN A 154 -8.06 12.14 -7.68
C GLN A 154 -6.87 12.77 -8.42
N TYR A 155 -7.10 13.20 -9.66
CA TYR A 155 -6.09 13.85 -10.48
C TYR A 155 -5.64 15.20 -9.89
N HIS A 156 -6.56 15.99 -9.34
CA HIS A 156 -6.19 17.26 -8.73
C HIS A 156 -5.30 17.10 -7.50
N ASN A 157 -5.36 15.95 -6.81
CA ASN A 157 -4.45 15.65 -5.70
C ASN A 157 -3.07 15.23 -6.20
N LYS A 158 -2.99 14.51 -7.34
CA LYS A 158 -1.72 14.29 -8.05
C LYS A 158 -1.09 15.61 -8.49
N VAL A 159 -1.89 16.54 -9.02
CA VAL A 159 -1.43 17.87 -9.41
C VAL A 159 -1.02 18.70 -8.18
N LYS A 160 -1.76 18.68 -7.07
CA LYS A 160 -1.34 19.34 -5.82
C LYS A 160 -0.06 18.73 -5.25
N PHE A 161 0.10 17.41 -5.34
CA PHE A 161 1.30 16.68 -4.93
C PHE A 161 2.51 17.04 -5.80
N ALA A 162 2.34 17.06 -7.14
CA ALA A 162 3.38 17.43 -8.10
C ALA A 162 3.68 18.94 -8.12
N LEU A 163 2.67 19.82 -8.01
CA LEU A 163 2.82 21.28 -8.01
C LEU A 163 3.32 21.83 -6.67
N ARG A 164 3.13 21.15 -5.54
CA ARG A 164 3.84 21.47 -4.28
C ARG A 164 5.35 21.14 -4.34
N SER A 165 5.80 20.49 -5.40
CA SER A 165 7.23 20.41 -5.74
C SER A 165 7.73 21.69 -6.45
N TYR A 166 6.86 22.58 -6.96
CA TYR A 166 7.25 23.69 -7.84
C TYR A 166 6.64 25.10 -7.57
N PHE A 167 5.56 25.27 -6.80
CA PHE A 167 4.85 26.57 -6.72
C PHE A 167 4.61 27.04 -5.28
N LEU A 168 5.56 27.78 -4.71
CA LEU A 168 5.37 28.53 -3.47
C LEU A 168 5.86 29.98 -3.66
N PHE A 169 4.99 30.88 -4.13
CA PHE A 169 5.27 32.33 -3.99
C PHE A 169 4.07 33.26 -3.74
N VAL A 170 2.80 32.94 -3.99
CA VAL A 170 1.80 34.03 -4.11
C VAL A 170 0.58 34.04 -3.17
N VAL A 171 0.24 33.00 -2.40
CA VAL A 171 -1.04 33.02 -1.65
C VAL A 171 -0.89 32.63 -0.18
N PHE A 172 -0.02 33.33 0.54
CA PHE A 172 0.13 33.12 1.99
C PHE A 172 0.21 34.42 2.80
N SER A 173 -0.75 35.32 2.59
CA SER A 173 -0.97 36.43 3.49
C SER A 173 -2.48 36.57 3.71
N LEU A 174 -2.92 36.33 4.95
CA LEU A 174 -4.26 36.60 5.51
C LEU A 174 -5.33 35.48 5.43
N ARG A 175 -5.16 34.37 6.16
CA ARG A 175 -6.16 33.93 7.16
C ARG A 175 -5.59 32.88 8.12
N MET A 176 -5.85 33.13 9.39
CA MET A 176 -5.30 32.50 10.59
C MET A 176 -5.94 31.13 10.88
N SER A 177 -5.10 30.09 11.03
CA SER A 177 -5.24 28.89 11.89
C SER A 177 -4.58 27.67 11.23
N ILE A 178 -3.54 27.13 11.90
CA ILE A 178 -2.91 25.82 11.63
C ILE A 178 -1.97 25.80 10.41
N GLU A 179 -0.88 26.57 10.45
CA GLU A 179 0.18 26.51 9.43
C GLU A 179 1.56 26.50 10.08
N SER A 180 2.08 25.29 10.35
CA SER A 180 3.48 25.11 10.79
C SER A 180 4.17 23.90 10.17
N TYR A 181 3.50 23.11 9.30
CA TYR A 181 4.03 21.82 8.85
C TYR A 181 3.75 21.49 7.38
N LEU A 182 3.79 22.49 6.50
CA LEU A 182 3.68 22.23 5.07
C LEU A 182 5.06 22.01 4.46
N LEU A 183 5.56 20.80 4.66
CA LEU A 183 6.75 20.24 4.04
C LEU A 183 6.65 20.34 2.51
N ASN A 184 7.56 21.10 1.89
CA ASN A 184 8.13 20.70 0.62
C ASN A 184 8.68 19.26 0.80
N ILE A 185 8.46 18.36 -0.15
CA ILE A 185 9.21 17.10 -0.22
C ILE A 185 10.37 17.33 -1.18
N PRO A 186 11.51 17.91 -0.74
CA PRO A 186 12.66 18.13 -1.62
C PRO A 186 13.25 16.84 -2.19
N SER A 187 12.86 15.68 -1.64
CA SER A 187 13.37 14.36 -1.95
C SER A 187 12.51 13.54 -2.94
N TRP A 188 11.43 14.09 -3.49
CA TRP A 188 10.65 13.40 -4.53
C TRP A 188 11.29 13.61 -5.91
N ASP A 189 11.77 12.53 -6.53
CA ASP A 189 12.45 12.58 -7.83
C ASP A 189 11.93 11.49 -8.78
N LEU A 190 11.21 11.91 -9.82
CA LEU A 190 10.70 11.02 -10.87
C LEU A 190 11.84 10.27 -11.58
N LYS A 191 13.03 10.86 -11.70
CA LYS A 191 14.18 10.20 -12.35
C LYS A 191 14.72 9.04 -11.52
N ARG A 192 14.49 9.04 -10.21
CA ARG A 192 14.88 7.97 -9.29
C ARG A 192 13.84 6.85 -9.24
N GLY A 193 12.68 7.04 -9.87
CA GLY A 193 11.59 6.07 -9.90
C GLY A 193 10.51 6.29 -8.85
N ASP A 194 10.44 7.48 -8.25
CA ASP A 194 9.28 7.89 -7.46
C ASP A 194 8.08 8.13 -8.39
N ASP A 195 6.98 7.42 -8.18
CA ASP A 195 5.82 7.48 -9.08
C ASP A 195 4.50 7.64 -8.31
N ALA A 196 3.61 8.45 -8.88
CA ALA A 196 2.27 8.70 -8.38
C ALA A 196 1.25 8.20 -9.41
N VAL A 197 0.73 7.00 -9.15
CA VAL A 197 -0.22 6.31 -10.01
C VAL A 197 -1.62 6.84 -9.71
N CYS A 198 -2.13 7.74 -10.57
CA CYS A 198 -3.51 8.22 -10.44
C CYS A 198 -4.48 7.26 -11.14
N LEU A 199 -5.37 6.66 -10.36
CA LEU A 199 -6.35 5.70 -10.86
C LEU A 199 -7.41 6.37 -11.75
N ALA A 200 -7.86 7.59 -11.41
CA ALA A 200 -8.81 8.32 -12.26
C ALA A 200 -8.20 8.69 -13.62
N GLU A 201 -6.93 9.12 -13.64
CA GLU A 201 -6.21 9.46 -14.87
C GLU A 201 -6.07 8.25 -15.79
N LEU A 202 -5.61 7.11 -15.25
CA LEU A 202 -5.48 5.88 -16.03
C LEU A 202 -6.84 5.38 -16.55
N LYS A 203 -7.88 5.39 -15.69
CA LYS A 203 -9.21 4.94 -16.06
C LYS A 203 -9.80 5.79 -17.18
N LEU A 204 -9.78 7.11 -17.04
CA LEU A 204 -10.32 8.03 -18.05
C LEU A 204 -9.46 8.02 -19.32
N GLY A 205 -8.13 7.90 -19.19
CA GLY A 205 -7.22 7.76 -20.32
C GLY A 205 -7.51 6.52 -21.17
N PHE A 206 -7.71 5.36 -20.54
CA PHE A 206 -8.07 4.14 -21.25
C PHE A 206 -9.45 4.22 -21.91
N ILE A 207 -10.44 4.83 -21.27
CA ILE A 207 -11.77 5.05 -21.88
C ILE A 207 -11.64 5.97 -23.10
N ALA A 208 -10.89 7.06 -22.98
CA ALA A 208 -10.67 8.01 -24.08
C ALA A 208 -9.96 7.35 -25.28
N GLN A 209 -8.96 6.50 -25.03
CA GLN A 209 -8.28 5.76 -26.11
C GLN A 209 -9.17 4.66 -26.71
N SER A 210 -10.03 4.03 -25.91
CA SER A 210 -11.04 3.09 -26.43
C SER A 210 -12.05 3.75 -27.36
N CYS A 211 -12.29 5.06 -27.23
CA CYS A 211 -13.09 5.82 -28.20
C CYS A 211 -12.39 5.98 -29.55
N LEU A 212 -11.05 5.97 -29.60
CA LEU A 212 -10.27 6.05 -30.82
C LEU A 212 -10.08 4.67 -31.46
N ALA A 213 -9.88 3.65 -30.63
CA ALA A 213 -9.71 2.26 -31.06
C ALA A 213 -10.50 1.32 -30.12
N PRO A 214 -11.67 0.81 -30.55
CA PRO A 214 -12.45 -0.13 -29.75
C PRO A 214 -11.61 -1.35 -29.33
N GLY A 215 -11.66 -1.69 -28.04
CA GLY A 215 -10.88 -2.79 -27.47
C GLY A 215 -9.49 -2.40 -26.93
N PHE A 216 -9.05 -1.15 -27.08
CA PHE A 216 -7.76 -0.67 -26.56
C PHE A 216 -7.64 -0.87 -25.04
N SER A 217 -8.66 -0.52 -24.25
CA SER A 217 -8.65 -0.71 -22.80
C SER A 217 -8.44 -2.18 -22.40
N THR A 218 -9.06 -3.11 -23.13
CA THR A 218 -8.93 -4.56 -22.87
C THR A 218 -7.55 -5.06 -23.24
N LEU A 219 -7.00 -4.58 -24.37
CA LEU A 219 -5.62 -4.87 -24.78
C LEU A 219 -4.63 -4.41 -23.71
N MET A 220 -4.73 -3.16 -23.26
CA MET A 220 -3.82 -2.61 -22.25
C MET A 220 -3.97 -3.31 -20.89
N ALA A 221 -5.20 -3.63 -20.47
CA ALA A 221 -5.44 -4.39 -19.24
C ALA A 221 -4.80 -5.78 -19.29
N ASN A 222 -4.86 -6.46 -20.44
CA ASN A 222 -4.21 -7.76 -20.63
C ASN A 222 -2.68 -7.65 -20.72
N LEU A 223 -2.13 -6.50 -21.14
CA LEU A 223 -0.70 -6.27 -21.22
C LEU A 223 -0.08 -5.99 -19.83
N PHE A 224 -0.79 -5.25 -18.97
CA PHE A 224 -0.31 -4.92 -17.63
C PHE A 224 -0.59 -6.00 -16.58
N THR A 225 -1.59 -6.86 -16.80
CA THR A 225 -1.82 -8.00 -15.90
C THR A 225 -0.93 -9.17 -16.30
N MET A 226 -0.07 -9.60 -15.38
CA MET A 226 0.75 -10.80 -15.56
C MET A 226 -0.17 -12.01 -15.47
N ARG A 227 -0.63 -12.53 -16.61
CA ARG A 227 -1.48 -13.71 -16.66
C ARG A 227 -0.71 -14.90 -17.20
N SER A 228 -0.61 -15.96 -16.39
CA SER A 228 -0.36 -17.30 -16.92
C SER A 228 -1.57 -17.74 -17.75
N TYR A 229 -1.34 -18.26 -18.97
CA TYR A 229 -2.40 -18.78 -19.83
C TYR A 229 -3.10 -19.97 -19.16
N ASN A 230 -4.32 -19.75 -18.65
CA ASN A 230 -5.16 -20.81 -18.11
C ASN A 230 -6.54 -20.79 -18.82
N PRO A 231 -6.88 -21.81 -19.63
CA PRO A 231 -8.04 -21.78 -20.54
C PRO A 231 -9.41 -21.60 -19.85
N GLU A 232 -9.52 -21.80 -18.54
CA GLU A 232 -10.77 -21.64 -17.78
C GLU A 232 -11.05 -20.18 -17.33
N SER A 233 -10.05 -19.31 -17.35
CA SER A 233 -10.15 -17.91 -16.89
C SER A 233 -10.72 -16.93 -17.93
N VAL A 234 -10.93 -17.39 -19.17
CA VAL A 234 -11.42 -16.56 -20.29
C VAL A 234 -12.94 -16.32 -20.19
N VAL A 235 -13.68 -17.24 -19.55
CA VAL A 235 -15.15 -17.20 -19.47
C VAL A 235 -15.65 -16.16 -18.46
N SER A 236 -14.97 -15.97 -17.31
CA SER A 236 -15.42 -15.03 -16.27
C SER A 236 -15.19 -13.55 -16.60
N ILE A 237 -14.32 -13.27 -17.57
CA ILE A 237 -14.02 -11.91 -18.05
C ILE A 237 -15.11 -11.43 -19.02
N PHE A 238 -15.64 -12.32 -19.86
CA PHE A 238 -16.77 -11.99 -20.73
C PHE A 238 -18.04 -11.68 -19.93
N GLU A 239 -18.31 -12.41 -18.84
CA GLU A 239 -19.49 -12.13 -18.01
C GLU A 239 -19.39 -10.78 -17.26
N ASN A 240 -18.23 -10.43 -16.70
CA ASN A 240 -18.09 -9.20 -15.92
C ASN A 240 -18.00 -7.93 -16.77
N ILE A 241 -17.56 -8.02 -18.02
CA ILE A 241 -17.45 -6.85 -18.92
C ILE A 241 -18.75 -6.64 -19.72
N CYS A 242 -19.47 -7.70 -20.12
CA CYS A 242 -20.70 -7.53 -20.90
C CYS A 242 -21.98 -7.31 -20.07
N TYR A 243 -22.08 -7.77 -18.81
CA TYR A 243 -23.35 -7.71 -18.04
C TYR A 243 -23.52 -6.51 -17.10
N LYS A 244 -22.60 -5.54 -17.09
CA LYS A 244 -22.72 -4.30 -16.29
C LYS A 244 -22.61 -3.01 -17.12
N THR A 245 -22.98 -3.08 -18.40
CA THR A 245 -23.32 -1.91 -19.22
C THR A 245 -24.82 -1.93 -19.48
#